data_AF-Q6EBB4-F1
#
_entry.id   AF-Q6EBB4-F1
#
_cell.length_a   1.000
_cell.length_b   1.000
_cell.length_c   1.000
_cell.angle_alpha   90.00
_cell.angle_beta   90.00
_cell.angle_gamma   90.00
#
_symmetry.space_group_name_H-M   'P 1'
#
loop_
_entity.id
_entity.type
_entity.pdbx_description
1 polymer ?
#
loop_
_entity_poly.entity_id
_entity_poly.type
_entity_poly.pdbx_seq_one_letter_code
_entity_poly.pdbx_strand_id
1 'polypeptide(L)'
;SNVILYELFWQVQELVNHPEKLSFIDQAKIHKYLDLLDQICYFIDSENIIKFNFNSFLFLHKMGFLHCFKKEKVLIDKVFIEQIDDKNDEILIKFYTADVNDEIKMLFDDRLAKIICSKIRQYDFLNRVFIYERRIWLKFFIDAKNMICFINDKKVDIIYQEKRCTSYNISYEIKKLKKRRAKNKSLWLFADMPFRADDNAEHLYRYVMKNYPEKNIAFVLRKNSHDYKRLKKEGFKLVDPKSFKFKYLVFKADKLISSHIERYFFEALGENTLKTKDFVFLQHGITQNDLSSWLNQRKIDLFITGMQDEYDSIAGDFNRYKFTPKEVKLTGFPRWDALLKNNKIKTKQILIMPTWREYIVGSYSKKLMKRRFNPKFYESEYFYRWDSFLHSKKLQELHEKYNYKIVFSPHPQI
;
A
#
# COMPACT_ATOMS: atom_id res chain seq x y z
N SER A 1 28.99 19.48 14.34
CA SER A 1 27.59 18.99 14.38
C SER A 1 27.03 18.62 13.01
N ASN A 2 26.95 19.53 12.03
CA ASN A 2 26.29 19.25 10.74
C ASN A 2 26.91 18.11 9.91
N VAL A 3 28.24 17.99 9.87
CA VAL A 3 28.92 16.89 9.16
C VAL A 3 28.59 15.53 9.81
N ILE A 4 28.60 15.48 11.15
CA ILE A 4 28.27 14.26 11.91
C ILE A 4 26.81 13.86 11.64
N LEU A 5 25.87 14.80 11.66
CA LEU A 5 24.46 14.54 11.34
C LEU A 5 24.28 14.01 9.92
N TYR A 6 25.04 14.55 8.96
CA TYR A 6 25.01 14.07 7.58
C TYR A 6 25.48 12.62 7.45
N GLU A 7 26.60 12.27 8.10
CA GLU A 7 27.13 10.90 8.09
C GLU A 7 26.19 9.91 8.80
N LEU A 8 25.64 10.29 9.95
CA LEU A 8 24.68 9.47 10.68
C LEU A 8 23.37 9.27 9.90
N PHE A 9 22.91 10.30 9.19
CA PHE A 9 21.64 10.25 8.47
C PHE A 9 21.56 9.06 7.51
N TRP A 10 22.61 8.80 6.72
CA TRP A 10 22.56 7.73 5.72
C TRP A 10 22.40 6.35 6.36
N GLN A 11 23.12 6.10 7.45
CA GLN A 11 22.98 4.86 8.22
C GLN A 11 21.59 4.75 8.83
N VAL A 12 21.10 5.83 9.45
CA VAL A 12 19.80 5.82 10.12
C VAL A 12 18.67 5.62 9.11
N GLN A 13 18.67 6.39 8.02
CA GLN A 13 17.69 6.30 6.94
C GLN A 13 17.62 4.89 6.35
N GLU A 14 18.75 4.21 6.25
CA GLU A 14 18.81 2.86 5.70
C GLU A 14 18.15 1.80 6.60
N LEU A 15 18.19 2.02 7.92
CA LEU A 15 17.75 1.07 8.94
C LEU A 15 16.35 1.37 9.51
N VAL A 16 15.84 2.60 9.35
CA VAL A 16 14.46 2.94 9.77
C VAL A 16 13.47 2.03 9.04
N ASN A 17 12.64 1.30 9.80
CA ASN A 17 11.72 0.25 9.35
C ASN A 17 12.38 -0.95 8.62
N HIS A 18 13.71 -1.07 8.69
CA HIS A 18 14.48 -2.12 8.02
C HIS A 18 15.43 -2.87 8.97
N PRO A 19 14.97 -3.36 10.14
CA PRO A 19 15.82 -4.07 11.09
C PRO A 19 16.41 -5.37 10.51
N GLU A 20 15.74 -5.98 9.51
CA GLU A 20 16.17 -7.20 8.84
C GLU A 20 17.55 -7.07 8.18
N LYS A 21 17.97 -5.85 7.82
CA LYS A 21 19.27 -5.59 7.22
C LYS A 21 20.43 -5.92 8.14
N LEU A 22 20.22 -5.91 9.46
CA LEU A 22 21.23 -6.29 10.46
C LEU A 22 20.87 -7.59 11.18
N SER A 23 19.96 -8.41 10.61
CA SER A 23 19.52 -9.68 11.22
C SER A 23 20.64 -10.70 11.43
N PHE A 24 21.76 -10.57 10.72
CA PHE A 24 22.95 -11.41 10.87
C PHE A 24 23.88 -10.97 12.01
N ILE A 25 23.63 -9.81 12.62
CA ILE A 25 24.45 -9.26 13.70
C ILE A 25 23.87 -9.71 15.05
N ASP A 26 24.75 -10.09 15.98
CA ASP A 26 24.34 -10.46 17.34
C ASP A 26 23.77 -9.27 18.14
N GLN A 27 22.94 -9.57 19.14
CA GLN A 27 22.25 -8.54 19.92
C GLN A 27 23.20 -7.64 20.73
N ALA A 28 24.36 -8.15 21.16
CA ALA A 28 25.32 -7.38 21.93
C ALA A 28 25.97 -6.28 21.09
N LYS A 29 26.31 -6.58 19.83
CA LYS A 29 26.79 -5.58 18.85
C LYS A 29 25.72 -4.54 18.53
N ILE A 30 24.45 -4.96 18.40
CA ILE A 30 23.34 -4.02 18.20
C ILE A 30 23.24 -3.05 19.39
N HIS A 31 23.33 -3.56 20.63
CA HIS A 31 23.33 -2.71 21.83
C HIS A 31 24.48 -1.71 21.81
N LYS A 32 25.71 -2.18 21.56
CA LYS A 32 26.88 -1.31 21.47
C LYS A 32 26.75 -0.23 20.38
N TYR A 33 26.18 -0.59 19.22
CA TYR A 33 25.90 0.37 18.15
C TYR A 33 24.93 1.47 18.59
N LEU A 34 23.86 1.08 19.27
CA LEU A 34 22.87 2.02 19.81
C LEU A 34 23.45 2.92 20.91
N ASP A 35 24.29 2.38 21.78
CA ASP A 35 24.98 3.17 22.82
C ASP A 35 25.92 4.22 22.21
N LEU A 36 26.64 3.86 21.14
CA LEU A 36 27.48 4.81 20.40
C LEU A 36 26.62 5.89 19.72
N LEU A 37 25.48 5.54 19.14
CA LEU A 37 24.55 6.53 18.57
C LEU A 37 24.01 7.49 19.63
N ASP A 38 23.63 6.98 20.80
CA ASP A 38 23.18 7.80 21.94
C ASP A 38 24.28 8.77 22.37
N GLN A 39 25.53 8.29 22.51
CA GLN A 39 26.68 9.13 22.86
C GLN A 39 26.97 10.20 21.81
N ILE A 40 26.95 9.86 20.52
CA ILE A 40 27.18 10.84 19.46
C ILE A 40 26.06 11.88 19.46
N CYS A 41 24.80 11.46 19.57
CA CYS A 41 23.64 12.36 19.58
C CYS A 41 23.58 13.22 20.84
N TYR A 42 24.14 12.77 21.98
CA TYR A 42 24.27 13.59 23.18
C TYR A 42 25.06 14.88 22.91
N PHE A 43 26.16 14.81 22.16
CA PHE A 43 27.01 15.97 21.81
C PHE A 43 26.46 16.87 20.70
N ILE A 44 25.30 16.55 20.11
CA ILE A 44 24.67 17.36 19.07
C ILE A 44 23.49 18.12 19.66
N ASP A 45 23.55 19.45 19.70
CA ASP A 45 22.42 20.24 20.21
C ASP A 45 21.12 19.99 19.44
N SER A 46 20.00 19.95 20.14
CA SER A 46 18.68 19.71 19.55
C SER A 46 18.30 20.77 18.54
N GLU A 47 18.69 22.03 18.77
CA GLU A 47 18.51 23.10 17.79
C GLU A 47 19.27 22.83 16.47
N ASN A 48 20.47 22.24 16.56
CA ASN A 48 21.24 21.88 15.37
C ASN A 48 20.52 20.79 14.58
N ILE A 49 19.94 19.78 15.24
CA ILE A 49 19.12 18.74 14.59
C ILE A 49 17.91 19.37 13.89
N ILE A 50 17.19 20.27 14.55
CA ILE A 50 16.00 20.92 14.02
C ILE A 50 16.33 21.83 12.83
N LYS A 51 17.40 22.62 12.92
CA LYS A 51 17.84 23.58 11.90
C LYS A 51 18.59 22.91 10.74
N PHE A 52 19.10 21.69 10.92
CA PHE A 52 19.81 20.97 9.88
C PHE A 52 18.90 20.73 8.67
N ASN A 53 19.27 21.30 7.53
CA ASN A 53 18.48 21.25 6.30
C ASN A 53 19.30 20.57 5.22
N PHE A 54 18.81 19.40 4.81
CA PHE A 54 19.32 18.60 3.72
C PHE A 54 18.11 17.94 3.05
N ASN A 55 18.06 17.88 1.72
CA ASN A 55 16.84 17.48 0.98
C ASN A 55 16.28 16.11 1.42
N SER A 56 17.14 15.18 1.80
CA SER A 56 16.72 13.85 2.26
C SER A 56 16.44 13.80 3.78
N PHE A 57 16.90 14.78 4.56
CA PHE A 57 16.68 14.87 6.00
C PHE A 57 15.32 15.50 6.32
N LEU A 58 14.27 14.72 6.05
CA LEU A 58 12.88 15.11 6.29
C LEU A 58 12.58 15.39 7.77
N PHE A 59 11.47 16.09 8.02
CA PHE A 59 10.98 16.40 9.37
C PHE A 59 10.81 15.15 10.25
N LEU A 60 10.40 14.01 9.68
CA LEU A 60 10.38 12.71 10.35
C LEU A 60 11.71 12.38 11.02
N HIS A 61 12.83 12.55 10.32
CA HIS A 61 14.16 12.21 10.84
C HIS A 61 14.55 13.14 11.98
N LYS A 62 14.26 14.44 11.86
CA LYS A 62 14.49 15.41 12.94
C LYS A 62 13.81 14.95 14.23
N MET A 63 12.52 14.63 14.15
CA MET A 63 11.75 14.20 15.30
C MET A 63 12.24 12.85 15.84
N GLY A 64 12.58 11.90 14.96
CA GLY A 64 13.07 10.59 15.37
C GLY A 64 14.46 10.61 15.99
N PHE A 65 15.38 11.47 15.55
CA PHE A 65 16.67 11.65 16.22
C PHE A 65 16.50 12.19 17.65
N LEU A 66 15.61 13.17 17.85
CA LEU A 66 15.30 13.73 19.17
C LEU A 66 14.66 12.68 20.09
N HIS A 67 13.74 11.87 19.56
CA HIS A 67 13.07 10.84 20.34
C HIS A 67 13.95 9.62 20.61
N CYS A 68 14.45 8.96 19.55
CA CYS A 68 15.09 7.64 19.62
C CYS A 68 16.49 7.67 20.26
N PHE A 69 17.26 8.73 20.00
CA PHE A 69 18.67 8.80 20.39
C PHE A 69 18.91 9.82 21.51
N LYS A 70 18.29 11.00 21.45
CA LYS A 70 18.40 12.01 22.52
C LYS A 70 17.45 11.76 23.70
N LYS A 71 16.39 10.97 23.52
CA LYS A 71 15.36 10.69 24.54
C LYS A 71 14.71 11.97 25.08
N GLU A 72 14.61 12.99 24.23
CA GLU A 72 14.02 14.29 24.57
C GLU A 72 12.53 14.35 24.21
N LYS A 73 11.81 15.26 24.87
CA LYS A 73 10.43 15.58 24.50
C LYS A 73 10.42 16.29 23.15
N VAL A 74 9.73 15.69 22.18
CA VAL A 74 9.58 16.26 20.84
C VAL A 74 8.55 17.39 20.87
N LEU A 75 8.96 18.62 20.56
CA LEU A 75 8.03 19.73 20.40
C LEU A 75 7.30 19.59 19.05
N ILE A 76 5.97 19.51 19.10
CA ILE A 76 5.13 19.48 17.92
C ILE A 76 4.72 20.92 17.61
N ASP A 77 5.40 21.53 16.65
CA ASP A 77 5.14 22.90 16.20
C ASP A 77 4.30 22.96 14.91
N LYS A 78 4.14 21.83 14.22
CA LYS A 78 3.50 21.70 12.90
C LYS A 78 2.66 20.44 12.78
N VAL A 79 1.54 20.57 12.07
CA VAL A 79 0.75 19.45 11.53
C VAL A 79 0.72 19.56 10.00
N PHE A 80 0.62 18.43 9.32
CA PHE A 80 0.64 18.35 7.86
C PHE A 80 -0.70 17.85 7.34
N ILE A 81 -1.33 18.57 6.42
CA ILE A 81 -2.42 18.04 5.60
C ILE A 81 -1.80 17.14 4.54
N GLU A 82 -1.97 15.83 4.70
CA GLU A 82 -1.40 14.81 3.83
C GLU A 82 -2.31 14.53 2.62
N GLN A 83 -3.62 14.46 2.85
CA GLN A 83 -4.60 14.10 1.81
C GLN A 83 -5.89 14.90 1.94
N ILE A 84 -6.58 15.02 0.81
CA ILE A 84 -7.89 15.66 0.69
C ILE A 84 -8.83 14.63 0.03
N ASP A 85 -9.94 14.32 0.70
CA ASP A 85 -11.06 13.58 0.13
C ASP A 85 -12.15 14.59 -0.28
N ASP A 86 -12.09 14.98 -1.54
CA ASP A 86 -12.98 15.98 -2.13
C ASP A 86 -14.44 15.53 -2.19
N LYS A 87 -14.72 14.22 -2.11
CA LYS A 87 -16.10 13.71 -2.20
C LYS A 87 -16.85 13.90 -0.89
N ASN A 88 -16.12 13.78 0.22
CA ASN A 88 -16.70 13.80 1.56
C ASN A 88 -16.39 15.09 2.32
N ASP A 89 -15.65 16.03 1.73
CA ASP A 89 -15.15 17.22 2.42
C ASP A 89 -14.38 16.82 3.69
N GLU A 90 -13.40 15.94 3.51
CA GLU A 90 -12.54 15.44 4.58
C GLU A 90 -11.08 15.68 4.23
N ILE A 91 -10.27 15.88 5.27
CA ILE A 91 -8.82 15.97 5.14
C ILE A 91 -8.15 14.97 6.07
N LEU A 92 -7.04 14.42 5.61
CA LEU A 92 -6.13 13.62 6.43
C LEU A 92 -5.03 14.53 6.91
N ILE A 93 -4.96 14.72 8.22
CA ILE A 93 -3.82 15.38 8.85
C ILE A 93 -2.88 14.35 9.45
N LYS A 94 -1.60 14.70 9.52
CA LYS A 94 -0.59 13.92 10.22
C LYS A 94 0.38 14.79 11.00
N PHE A 95 0.93 14.23 12.07
CA PHE A 95 2.06 14.81 12.80
C PHE A 95 2.88 13.69 13.44
N TYR A 96 4.12 14.00 13.79
CA TYR A 96 5.01 13.05 14.43
C TYR A 96 5.08 13.34 15.93
N THR A 97 5.10 12.30 16.74
CA THR A 97 5.11 12.42 18.20
C THR A 97 5.93 11.30 18.85
N ALA A 98 6.49 11.62 20.02
CA ALA A 98 7.06 10.68 20.97
C ALA A 98 6.01 10.10 21.95
N ASP A 99 4.86 10.78 22.11
CA ASP A 99 3.78 10.40 23.02
C ASP A 99 2.48 10.19 22.23
N VAL A 100 2.03 8.95 22.18
CA VAL A 100 0.82 8.58 21.46
C VAL A 100 -0.45 9.15 22.08
N ASN A 101 -0.39 9.67 23.31
CA ASN A 101 -1.50 10.32 23.99
C ASN A 101 -1.66 11.80 23.64
N ASP A 102 -0.75 12.39 22.85
CA ASP A 102 -0.86 13.78 22.43
C ASP A 102 -2.24 14.05 21.80
N GLU A 103 -2.96 15.01 22.38
CA GLU A 103 -4.31 15.35 22.01
C GLU A 103 -4.31 16.37 20.88
N ILE A 104 -5.19 16.17 19.91
CA ILE A 104 -5.37 17.09 18.80
C ILE A 104 -6.75 17.74 18.83
N LYS A 105 -6.78 19.04 18.58
CA LYS A 105 -8.01 19.81 18.46
C LYS A 105 -7.93 20.72 17.23
N MET A 106 -8.91 20.60 16.34
CA MET A 106 -8.98 21.40 15.12
C MET A 106 -10.29 22.19 15.09
N LEU A 107 -10.19 23.51 14.92
CA LEU A 107 -11.32 24.44 14.92
C LEU A 107 -11.47 25.12 13.55
N PHE A 108 -12.71 25.30 13.12
CA PHE A 108 -13.11 25.98 11.88
C PHE A 108 -14.17 27.06 12.18
N ASP A 109 -13.76 28.33 12.26
CA ASP A 109 -14.59 29.43 12.79
C ASP A 109 -15.33 29.00 14.08
N ASP A 110 -14.55 28.57 15.07
CA ASP A 110 -15.01 28.08 16.39
C ASP A 110 -15.75 26.72 16.40
N ARG A 111 -16.03 26.13 15.23
CA ARG A 111 -16.59 24.77 15.14
C ARG A 111 -15.51 23.72 15.32
N LEU A 112 -15.71 22.79 16.28
CA LEU A 112 -14.83 21.64 16.45
C LEU A 112 -14.96 20.65 15.28
N ALA A 113 -13.84 20.28 14.68
CA ALA A 113 -13.79 19.31 13.61
C ALA A 113 -14.15 17.90 14.11
N LYS A 114 -15.10 17.24 13.44
CA LYS A 114 -15.42 15.83 13.72
C LYS A 114 -14.29 14.93 13.22
N ILE A 115 -13.71 14.14 14.12
CA ILE A 115 -12.80 13.05 13.77
C ILE A 115 -13.60 11.90 13.15
N ILE A 116 -13.17 11.43 11.98
CA ILE A 116 -13.78 10.31 11.25
C ILE A 116 -13.11 9.00 11.65
N CYS A 117 -11.79 8.98 11.67
CA CYS A 117 -10.99 7.90 12.23
C CYS A 117 -9.56 8.40 12.48
N SER A 118 -8.83 7.64 13.28
CA SER A 118 -7.41 7.88 13.55
C SER A 118 -6.62 6.59 13.43
N LYS A 119 -5.31 6.74 13.29
CA LYS A 119 -4.33 5.66 13.32
C LYS A 119 -2.99 6.16 13.86
N ILE A 120 -2.26 5.28 14.53
CA ILE A 120 -0.86 5.43 14.90
C ILE A 120 -0.04 4.53 13.97
N ARG A 121 0.82 5.16 13.17
CA ARG A 121 1.86 4.47 12.42
C ARG A 121 3.15 4.54 13.21
N GLN A 122 3.82 3.40 13.38
CA GLN A 122 5.09 3.32 14.09
C GLN A 122 6.24 3.29 13.08
N TYR A 123 7.29 4.06 13.36
CA TYR A 123 8.59 3.92 12.71
C TYR A 123 9.53 3.24 13.69
N ASP A 124 10.18 2.16 13.25
CA ASP A 124 11.13 1.39 14.05
C ASP A 124 12.57 1.77 13.69
N PHE A 125 13.46 1.74 14.68
CA PHE A 125 14.90 1.75 14.47
C PHE A 125 15.51 0.59 15.25
N LEU A 126 15.85 -0.49 14.54
CA LEU A 126 16.29 -1.75 15.13
C LEU A 126 15.25 -2.26 16.15
N ASN A 127 15.62 -2.34 17.43
CA ASN A 127 14.75 -2.76 18.54
C ASN A 127 14.15 -1.58 19.33
N ARG A 128 14.27 -0.34 18.83
CA ARG A 128 13.70 0.87 19.44
C ARG A 128 12.59 1.45 18.56
N VAL A 129 11.66 2.16 19.18
CA VAL A 129 10.73 3.02 18.44
C VAL A 129 11.51 4.27 18.00
N PHE A 130 11.52 4.52 16.69
CA PHE A 130 12.15 5.71 16.14
C PHE A 130 11.31 6.95 16.39
N ILE A 131 10.02 6.89 16.04
CA ILE A 131 9.01 7.94 16.27
C ILE A 131 7.62 7.39 15.87
N TYR A 132 6.54 7.97 16.41
CA TYR A 132 5.18 7.71 15.95
C TYR A 132 4.69 8.77 14.96
N GLU A 133 3.83 8.38 14.02
CA GLU A 133 3.06 9.27 13.16
C GLU A 133 1.57 9.08 13.47
N ARG A 134 0.93 10.12 14.03
CA ARG A 134 -0.52 10.18 14.22
C ARG A 134 -1.15 10.59 12.89
N ARG A 135 -2.09 9.81 12.37
CA ARG A 135 -2.83 10.07 11.13
C ARG A 135 -4.31 10.16 11.45
N ILE A 136 -4.95 11.28 11.12
CA ILE A 136 -6.32 11.57 11.57
C ILE A 136 -7.12 12.14 10.41
N TRP A 137 -8.18 11.40 10.03
CA TRP A 137 -9.18 11.90 9.11
C TRP A 137 -10.21 12.73 9.86
N LEU A 138 -10.53 13.90 9.34
CA LEU A 138 -11.47 14.81 9.96
C LEU A 138 -12.28 15.59 8.93
N LYS A 139 -13.48 16.00 9.33
CA LYS A 139 -14.35 16.82 8.49
C LYS A 139 -13.76 18.22 8.31
N PHE A 140 -13.79 18.67 7.07
CA PHE A 140 -13.38 20.00 6.66
C PHE A 140 -14.61 20.84 6.32
N PHE A 141 -14.64 22.07 6.80
CA PHE A 141 -15.75 22.99 6.56
C PHE A 141 -15.38 23.95 5.43
N ILE A 142 -15.95 23.73 4.24
CA ILE A 142 -15.56 24.44 3.01
C ILE A 142 -15.89 25.94 3.01
N ASP A 143 -16.85 26.31 3.87
CA ASP A 143 -17.32 27.66 4.13
C ASP A 143 -16.50 28.40 5.20
N ALA A 144 -15.65 27.68 5.94
CA ALA A 144 -14.88 28.26 7.04
C ALA A 144 -13.85 29.26 6.54
N LYS A 145 -13.78 30.42 7.19
CA LYS A 145 -12.80 31.49 6.94
C LYS A 145 -11.48 31.19 7.65
N ASN A 146 -11.55 30.70 8.88
CA ASN A 146 -10.40 30.39 9.72
C ASN A 146 -10.31 28.90 10.00
N MET A 147 -9.07 28.42 10.15
CA MET A 147 -8.75 27.05 10.52
C MET A 147 -7.55 27.09 11.46
N ILE A 148 -7.72 26.53 12.66
CA ILE A 148 -6.69 26.54 13.72
C ILE A 148 -6.54 25.11 14.24
N CYS A 149 -5.30 24.69 14.50
CA CYS A 149 -4.98 23.40 15.08
C CYS A 149 -4.22 23.59 16.39
N PHE A 150 -4.53 22.75 17.37
CA PHE A 150 -3.85 22.66 18.65
C PHE A 150 -3.38 21.23 18.88
N ILE A 151 -2.18 21.11 19.45
CA ILE A 151 -1.67 19.87 20.03
C ILE A 151 -1.40 20.13 21.51
N ASN A 152 -2.07 19.39 22.41
CA ASN A 152 -2.03 19.63 23.86
C ASN A 152 -2.22 21.11 24.22
N ASP A 153 -3.29 21.72 23.69
CA ASP A 153 -3.66 23.13 23.84
C ASP A 153 -2.64 24.17 23.32
N LYS A 154 -1.54 23.74 22.70
CA LYS A 154 -0.61 24.65 22.02
C LYS A 154 -0.98 24.78 20.56
N LYS A 155 -1.16 26.02 20.10
CA LYS A 155 -1.40 26.33 18.69
C LYS A 155 -0.20 25.93 17.85
N VAL A 156 -0.44 25.21 16.76
CA VAL A 156 0.58 24.73 15.82
C VAL A 156 0.32 25.23 14.41
N ASP A 157 1.38 25.27 13.60
CA ASP A 157 1.27 25.59 12.18
C ASP A 157 0.59 24.46 11.40
N ILE A 158 -0.19 24.81 10.38
CA ILE A 158 -0.80 23.84 9.47
C ILE A 158 -0.11 23.95 8.11
N ILE A 159 0.50 22.85 7.67
CA ILE A 159 1.32 22.77 6.47
C ILE A 159 0.60 21.95 5.39
N TYR A 160 0.54 22.46 4.17
CA TYR A 160 0.06 21.74 2.99
C TYR A 160 1.00 22.01 1.82
N GLN A 161 1.47 20.97 1.13
CA GLN A 161 2.44 21.07 0.03
C GLN A 161 3.67 21.92 0.42
N GLU A 162 4.26 21.60 1.57
CA GLU A 162 5.47 22.23 2.11
C GLU A 162 5.33 23.72 2.50
N LYS A 163 4.11 24.27 2.49
CA LYS A 163 3.84 25.66 2.85
C LYS A 163 2.80 25.77 3.94
N ARG A 164 2.92 26.80 4.80
CA ARG A 164 1.83 27.18 5.71
C ARG A 164 0.57 27.46 4.88
N CYS A 165 -0.56 26.93 5.32
CA CYS A 165 -1.83 27.06 4.62
C CYS A 165 -2.94 27.59 5.51
N THR A 166 -3.93 28.19 4.88
CA THR A 166 -5.16 28.71 5.50
C THR A 166 -6.35 27.86 5.07
N SER A 167 -7.50 28.08 5.73
CA SER A 167 -8.78 27.47 5.32
C SER A 167 -9.06 27.71 3.82
N TYR A 168 -8.83 28.94 3.34
CA TYR A 168 -9.06 29.31 1.94
C TYR A 168 -8.27 28.46 0.95
N ASN A 169 -6.99 28.16 1.26
CA ASN A 169 -6.15 27.34 0.38
C ASN A 169 -6.73 25.93 0.20
N ILE A 170 -7.21 25.33 1.28
CA ILE A 170 -7.78 23.98 1.27
C ILE A 170 -9.17 23.98 0.63
N SER A 171 -10.03 24.94 0.96
CA SER A 171 -11.33 25.14 0.31
C SER A 171 -11.20 25.30 -1.21
N TYR A 172 -10.18 26.06 -1.66
CA TYR A 172 -9.89 26.23 -3.08
C TYR A 172 -9.49 24.90 -3.74
N GLU A 173 -8.58 24.12 -3.16
CA GLU A 173 -8.16 22.84 -3.75
C GLU A 173 -9.30 21.82 -3.74
N ILE A 174 -10.14 21.74 -2.70
CA ILE A 174 -11.35 20.91 -2.69
C ILE A 174 -12.29 21.29 -3.83
N LYS A 175 -12.64 22.58 -3.97
CA LYS A 175 -13.52 23.06 -5.06
C LYS A 175 -12.94 22.73 -6.44
N LYS A 176 -11.63 22.89 -6.60
CA LYS A 176 -10.91 22.56 -7.84
C LYS A 176 -10.93 21.06 -8.14
N LEU A 177 -10.74 20.20 -7.14
CA LEU A 177 -10.82 18.74 -7.27
C LEU A 177 -12.25 18.31 -7.64
N LYS A 178 -13.28 18.83 -6.94
CA LYS A 178 -14.69 18.60 -7.25
C LYS A 178 -15.02 18.98 -8.70
N LYS A 179 -14.60 20.16 -9.15
CA LYS A 179 -14.81 20.62 -10.55
C LYS A 179 -14.13 19.72 -11.58
N ARG A 180 -12.95 19.18 -11.27
CA ARG A 180 -12.25 18.24 -12.17
C ARG A 180 -12.94 16.87 -12.17
N ARG A 181 -13.34 16.36 -11.01
CA ARG A 181 -14.05 15.09 -10.84
C ARG A 181 -15.41 15.11 -11.57
N ALA A 182 -16.12 16.23 -11.57
CA ALA A 182 -17.37 16.40 -12.30
C ALA A 182 -17.25 16.17 -13.83
N LYS A 183 -16.04 16.12 -14.40
CA LYS A 183 -15.80 15.81 -15.82
C LYS A 183 -15.72 14.31 -16.13
N ASN A 184 -15.68 13.46 -15.09
CA ASN A 184 -15.76 12.01 -15.22
C ASN A 184 -17.17 11.58 -15.69
N LYS A 185 -17.35 10.34 -16.14
CA LYS A 185 -18.59 9.85 -16.79
C LYS A 185 -19.26 8.67 -16.05
N SER A 186 -19.19 8.61 -14.73
CA SER A 186 -19.69 7.50 -13.90
C SER A 186 -19.17 6.14 -14.37
N LEU A 187 -17.95 6.09 -14.90
CA LEU A 187 -17.35 4.91 -15.52
C LEU A 187 -16.43 4.18 -14.53
N TRP A 188 -16.62 2.87 -14.39
CA TRP A 188 -15.76 2.00 -13.59
C TRP A 188 -14.92 1.11 -14.50
N LEU A 189 -13.60 1.12 -14.31
CA LEU A 189 -12.69 0.23 -14.99
C LEU A 189 -12.22 -0.86 -14.04
N PHE A 190 -12.39 -2.11 -14.45
CA PHE A 190 -11.97 -3.28 -13.70
C PHE A 190 -10.73 -3.89 -14.35
N ALA A 191 -9.80 -4.44 -13.57
CA ALA A 191 -8.73 -5.25 -14.11
C ALA A 191 -8.14 -6.24 -13.11
N ASP A 192 -7.66 -7.36 -13.63
CA ASP A 192 -6.69 -8.21 -12.96
C ASP A 192 -5.30 -7.92 -13.56
N MET A 193 -4.63 -8.92 -14.13
CA MET A 193 -3.41 -8.76 -14.90
C MET A 193 -3.73 -8.43 -16.37
N PRO A 194 -2.83 -7.72 -17.11
CA PRO A 194 -3.08 -7.38 -18.51
C PRO A 194 -3.34 -8.56 -19.44
N PHE A 195 -2.81 -9.74 -19.12
CA PHE A 195 -2.85 -10.93 -19.96
C PHE A 195 -3.69 -12.06 -19.38
N ARG A 196 -4.18 -11.91 -18.15
CA ARG A 196 -4.88 -12.96 -17.43
C ARG A 196 -5.97 -12.35 -16.57
N ALA A 197 -7.17 -12.88 -16.72
CA ALA A 197 -8.34 -12.54 -15.93
C ALA A 197 -8.78 -13.81 -15.22
N ASP A 198 -8.45 -13.89 -13.94
CA ASP A 198 -8.67 -15.05 -13.08
C ASP A 198 -8.65 -14.66 -11.59
N ASP A 199 -8.86 -13.37 -11.28
CA ASP A 199 -8.78 -12.86 -9.92
C ASP A 199 -10.01 -12.00 -9.54
N ASN A 200 -9.92 -11.32 -8.40
CA ASN A 200 -11.03 -10.64 -7.75
C ASN A 200 -11.80 -9.67 -8.65
N ALA A 201 -11.14 -8.95 -9.56
CA ALA A 201 -11.81 -7.98 -10.42
C ALA A 201 -12.68 -8.67 -11.47
N GLU A 202 -12.29 -9.84 -12.01
CA GLU A 202 -13.15 -10.60 -12.91
C GLU A 202 -14.46 -11.01 -12.20
N HIS A 203 -14.34 -11.54 -10.99
CA HIS A 203 -15.49 -11.98 -10.20
C HIS A 203 -16.42 -10.80 -9.85
N LEU A 204 -15.86 -9.69 -9.38
CA LEU A 204 -16.64 -8.50 -9.06
C LEU A 204 -17.27 -7.86 -10.31
N TYR A 205 -16.55 -7.80 -11.44
CA TYR A 205 -17.10 -7.30 -12.70
C TYR A 205 -18.32 -8.12 -13.11
N ARG A 206 -18.22 -9.45 -13.05
CA ARG A 206 -19.33 -10.34 -13.42
C ARG A 206 -20.56 -10.12 -12.53
N TYR A 207 -20.35 -9.93 -11.23
CA TYR A 207 -21.41 -9.60 -10.29
C TYR A 207 -22.07 -8.25 -10.64
N VAL A 208 -21.29 -7.19 -10.89
CA VAL A 208 -21.83 -5.87 -11.23
C VAL A 208 -22.55 -5.89 -12.58
N MET A 209 -21.97 -6.55 -13.58
CA MET A 209 -22.57 -6.72 -14.91
C MET A 209 -23.96 -7.36 -14.84
N LYS A 210 -24.14 -8.36 -13.96
CA LYS A 210 -25.39 -9.09 -13.82
C LYS A 210 -26.44 -8.35 -12.98
N ASN A 211 -26.02 -7.72 -11.88
CA ASN A 211 -26.95 -7.17 -10.89
C ASN A 211 -27.17 -5.65 -11.01
N TYR A 212 -26.28 -4.95 -11.70
CA TYR A 212 -26.34 -3.49 -11.90
C TYR A 212 -26.05 -3.13 -13.37
N PRO A 213 -26.88 -3.59 -14.32
CA PRO A 213 -26.63 -3.40 -15.75
C PRO A 213 -26.64 -1.93 -16.20
N GLU A 214 -27.21 -1.03 -15.38
CA GLU A 214 -27.19 0.42 -15.60
C GLU A 214 -25.81 1.05 -15.35
N LYS A 215 -24.91 0.35 -14.66
CA LYS A 215 -23.55 0.84 -14.39
C LYS A 215 -22.71 0.81 -15.66
N ASN A 216 -22.06 1.94 -15.95
CA ASN A 216 -21.10 2.03 -17.04
C ASN A 216 -19.77 1.38 -16.61
N ILE A 217 -19.54 0.15 -17.02
CA ILE A 217 -18.36 -0.64 -16.65
C ILE A 217 -17.59 -1.13 -17.88
N ALA A 218 -16.27 -1.22 -17.75
CA ALA A 218 -15.42 -1.91 -18.72
C ALA A 218 -14.32 -2.70 -18.01
N PHE A 219 -13.84 -3.76 -18.66
CA PHE A 219 -12.80 -4.63 -18.13
C PHE A 219 -11.54 -4.51 -18.98
N VAL A 220 -10.41 -4.20 -18.33
CA VAL A 220 -9.13 -3.97 -18.99
C VAL A 220 -8.43 -5.30 -19.21
N LEU A 221 -8.23 -5.67 -20.47
CA LEU A 221 -7.59 -6.93 -20.85
C LEU A 221 -6.99 -6.80 -22.25
N ARG A 222 -5.75 -7.28 -22.43
CA ARG A 222 -5.11 -7.29 -23.75
C ARG A 222 -5.84 -8.22 -24.71
N LYS A 223 -5.92 -7.82 -25.99
CA LYS A 223 -6.55 -8.62 -27.06
C LYS A 223 -5.93 -10.00 -27.25
N ASN A 224 -4.66 -10.16 -26.88
CA ASN A 224 -3.91 -11.42 -26.99
C ASN A 224 -3.87 -12.23 -25.68
N SER A 225 -4.68 -11.87 -24.68
CA SER A 225 -4.90 -12.73 -23.50
C SER A 225 -5.62 -14.02 -23.90
N HIS A 226 -5.29 -15.13 -23.25
CA HIS A 226 -6.02 -16.39 -23.43
C HIS A 226 -7.48 -16.30 -22.95
N ASP A 227 -7.79 -15.40 -22.01
CA ASP A 227 -9.14 -15.20 -21.46
C ASP A 227 -10.02 -14.33 -22.36
N TYR A 228 -9.43 -13.61 -23.31
CA TYR A 228 -10.16 -12.60 -24.10
C TYR A 228 -11.37 -13.17 -24.82
N LYS A 229 -11.23 -14.33 -25.48
CA LYS A 229 -12.33 -14.97 -26.21
C LYS A 229 -13.45 -15.43 -25.28
N ARG A 230 -13.08 -16.03 -24.13
CA ARG A 230 -14.03 -16.49 -23.10
C ARG A 230 -14.84 -15.33 -22.56
N LEU A 231 -14.17 -14.27 -22.09
CA LEU A 231 -14.82 -13.12 -21.48
C LEU A 231 -15.65 -12.32 -22.47
N LYS A 232 -15.20 -12.18 -23.73
CA LYS A 232 -16.02 -11.56 -24.78
C LYS A 232 -17.32 -12.33 -25.02
N LYS A 233 -17.28 -13.67 -25.02
CA LYS A 233 -18.47 -14.53 -25.14
C LYS A 233 -19.41 -14.39 -23.93
N GLU A 234 -18.86 -14.17 -22.74
CA GLU A 234 -19.62 -13.89 -21.52
C GLU A 234 -20.25 -12.49 -21.47
N GLY A 235 -19.98 -11.62 -22.47
CA GLY A 235 -20.56 -10.27 -22.56
C GLY A 235 -19.71 -9.17 -21.93
N PHE A 236 -18.47 -9.45 -21.52
CA PHE A 236 -17.60 -8.43 -20.94
C PHE A 236 -17.28 -7.32 -21.96
N LYS A 237 -17.38 -6.07 -21.50
CA LYS A 237 -16.94 -4.89 -22.27
C LYS A 237 -15.42 -4.74 -22.14
N LEU A 238 -14.68 -5.46 -22.98
CA LEU A 238 -13.22 -5.51 -22.95
C LEU A 238 -12.56 -4.26 -23.57
N VAL A 239 -11.49 -3.78 -22.94
CA VAL A 239 -10.64 -2.71 -23.47
C VAL A 239 -9.15 -3.07 -23.35
N ASP A 240 -8.41 -2.94 -24.45
CA ASP A 240 -6.98 -3.21 -24.45
C ASP A 240 -6.20 -2.05 -23.80
N PRO A 241 -5.36 -2.29 -22.77
CA PRO A 241 -4.60 -1.24 -22.09
C PRO A 241 -3.61 -0.49 -23.00
N LYS A 242 -3.27 -1.03 -24.18
CA LYS A 242 -2.43 -0.34 -25.17
C LYS A 242 -3.18 0.58 -26.12
N SER A 243 -4.51 0.57 -26.09
CA SER A 243 -5.33 1.34 -27.04
C SER A 243 -5.50 2.81 -26.62
N PHE A 244 -5.68 3.71 -27.59
CA PHE A 244 -6.10 5.09 -27.31
C PHE A 244 -7.47 5.14 -26.60
N LYS A 245 -8.36 4.19 -26.91
CA LYS A 245 -9.64 4.01 -26.21
C LYS A 245 -9.43 3.83 -24.71
N PHE A 246 -8.45 3.04 -24.29
CA PHE A 246 -8.12 2.89 -22.87
C PHE A 246 -7.74 4.21 -22.22
N LYS A 247 -6.85 5.01 -22.83
CA LYS A 247 -6.47 6.33 -22.29
C LYS A 247 -7.68 7.25 -22.13
N TYR A 248 -8.58 7.26 -23.12
CA TYR A 248 -9.83 8.03 -23.03
C TYR A 248 -10.75 7.54 -21.90
N LEU A 249 -10.94 6.22 -21.78
CA LEU A 249 -11.76 5.64 -20.73
C LEU A 249 -11.16 5.91 -19.36
N VAL A 250 -9.85 5.76 -19.20
CA VAL A 250 -9.16 6.13 -17.97
C VAL A 250 -9.39 7.58 -17.67
N PHE A 251 -9.19 8.52 -18.60
CA PHE A 251 -9.47 9.94 -18.37
C PHE A 251 -10.90 10.20 -17.86
N LYS A 252 -11.89 9.47 -18.39
CA LYS A 252 -13.31 9.57 -18.01
C LYS A 252 -13.75 8.71 -16.82
N ALA A 253 -12.90 7.84 -16.30
CA ALA A 253 -13.24 6.94 -15.22
C ALA A 253 -13.40 7.69 -13.88
N ASP A 254 -14.35 7.22 -13.08
CA ASP A 254 -14.49 7.59 -11.66
C ASP A 254 -13.77 6.61 -10.75
N LYS A 255 -13.79 5.32 -11.13
CA LYS A 255 -13.21 4.24 -10.34
C LYS A 255 -12.29 3.40 -11.20
N LEU A 256 -11.11 3.12 -10.66
CA LEU A 256 -10.18 2.13 -11.16
C LEU A 256 -10.11 1.03 -10.10
N ILE A 257 -10.67 -0.13 -10.42
CA ILE A 257 -10.89 -1.25 -9.51
C ILE A 257 -10.00 -2.39 -9.96
N SER A 258 -9.04 -2.80 -9.12
CA SER A 258 -8.00 -3.71 -9.57
C SER A 258 -7.54 -4.69 -8.50
N SER A 259 -7.32 -5.94 -8.89
CA SER A 259 -6.69 -6.98 -8.03
C SER A 259 -5.19 -6.75 -7.84
N HIS A 260 -4.57 -5.97 -8.74
CA HIS A 260 -3.14 -5.65 -8.71
C HIS A 260 -2.90 -4.13 -8.81
N ILE A 261 -1.79 -3.67 -8.22
CA ILE A 261 -1.33 -2.28 -8.32
C ILE A 261 -0.39 -2.19 -9.52
N GLU A 262 -0.98 -2.17 -10.71
CA GLU A 262 -0.25 -2.16 -11.97
C GLU A 262 0.02 -0.77 -12.53
N ARG A 263 1.25 -0.55 -13.03
CA ARG A 263 1.74 0.76 -13.50
C ARG A 263 0.86 1.38 -14.60
N TYR A 264 0.23 0.55 -15.44
CA TYR A 264 -0.59 1.03 -16.55
C TYR A 264 -1.85 1.79 -16.10
N PHE A 265 -2.28 1.69 -14.84
CA PHE A 265 -3.34 2.54 -14.30
C PHE A 265 -2.82 3.87 -13.75
N PHE A 266 -1.67 3.87 -13.08
CA PHE A 266 -1.18 5.07 -12.38
C PHE A 266 -0.58 6.10 -13.33
N GLU A 267 0.00 5.65 -14.44
CA GLU A 267 0.74 6.48 -15.39
C GLU A 267 0.11 6.50 -16.79
N ALA A 268 -1.16 6.06 -16.92
CA ALA A 268 -1.85 5.94 -18.21
C ALA A 268 -1.84 7.24 -19.04
N LEU A 269 -1.86 8.38 -18.34
CA LEU A 269 -1.97 9.72 -18.93
C LEU A 269 -0.64 10.49 -18.96
N GLY A 270 0.48 9.86 -18.58
CA GLY A 270 1.79 10.54 -18.47
C GLY A 270 1.93 11.46 -17.26
N GLU A 271 0.91 11.51 -16.40
CA GLU A 271 0.86 12.23 -15.13
C GLU A 271 0.19 11.35 -14.05
N ASN A 272 0.02 11.88 -12.83
CA ASN A 272 -0.70 11.20 -11.76
C ASN A 272 -2.18 11.04 -12.11
N THR A 273 -2.50 9.90 -12.72
CA THR A 273 -3.82 9.56 -13.25
C THR A 273 -4.90 9.53 -12.15
N LEU A 274 -4.52 9.34 -10.88
CA LEU A 274 -5.45 9.10 -9.78
C LEU A 274 -5.95 10.36 -9.07
N LYS A 275 -5.49 11.56 -9.43
CA LYS A 275 -5.79 12.79 -8.68
C LYS A 275 -7.30 13.08 -8.53
N THR A 276 -8.16 12.55 -9.40
CA THR A 276 -9.62 12.75 -9.36
C THR A 276 -10.41 11.46 -9.56
N LYS A 277 -9.81 10.34 -9.15
CA LYS A 277 -10.33 8.98 -9.35
C LYS A 277 -10.13 8.18 -8.09
N ASP A 278 -11.05 7.27 -7.84
CA ASP A 278 -10.95 6.34 -6.72
C ASP A 278 -10.21 5.10 -7.21
N PHE A 279 -9.07 4.80 -6.61
CA PHE A 279 -8.39 3.53 -6.81
C PHE A 279 -8.83 2.54 -5.73
N VAL A 280 -9.50 1.47 -6.17
CA VAL A 280 -9.97 0.38 -5.32
C VAL A 280 -9.05 -0.82 -5.53
N PHE A 281 -8.32 -1.18 -4.48
CA PHE A 281 -7.42 -2.31 -4.49
C PHE A 281 -8.12 -3.54 -3.88
N LEU A 282 -8.43 -4.52 -4.72
CA LEU A 282 -9.13 -5.74 -4.35
C LEU A 282 -8.21 -6.83 -3.80
N GLN A 283 -6.89 -6.62 -3.88
CA GLN A 283 -5.85 -7.63 -3.66
C GLN A 283 -5.96 -8.87 -4.57
N HIS A 284 -4.92 -9.73 -4.49
CA HIS A 284 -4.81 -11.00 -5.21
C HIS A 284 -4.50 -12.18 -4.25
N GLY A 285 -4.63 -11.96 -2.94
CA GLY A 285 -4.33 -12.93 -1.90
C GLY A 285 -4.25 -12.26 -0.54
N ILE A 286 -4.23 -13.06 0.52
CA ILE A 286 -4.04 -12.55 1.89
C ILE A 286 -2.59 -12.05 2.00
N THR A 287 -2.42 -10.82 2.46
CA THR A 287 -1.11 -10.24 2.75
C THR A 287 -0.52 -10.89 3.99
N GLN A 288 0.49 -11.74 3.77
CA GLN A 288 1.22 -12.42 4.87
C GLN A 288 2.47 -11.66 5.31
N ASN A 289 3.21 -11.06 4.37
CA ASN A 289 4.45 -10.35 4.64
C ASN A 289 4.22 -8.85 4.78
N ASP A 290 5.15 -8.16 5.45
CA ASP A 290 5.15 -6.69 5.50
C ASP A 290 5.48 -6.11 4.10
N LEU A 291 4.46 -5.53 3.46
CA LEU A 291 4.53 -4.85 2.17
C LEU A 291 4.40 -3.33 2.34
N SER A 292 4.53 -2.81 3.56
CA SER A 292 4.32 -1.38 3.88
C SER A 292 5.23 -0.46 3.07
N SER A 293 6.49 -0.84 2.86
CA SER A 293 7.45 -0.07 2.05
C SER A 293 6.93 0.20 0.63
N TRP A 294 6.27 -0.79 0.01
CA TRP A 294 5.71 -0.69 -1.34
C TRP A 294 4.32 -0.06 -1.36
N LEU A 295 3.43 -0.49 -0.45
CA LEU A 295 2.04 -0.03 -0.42
C LEU A 295 1.92 1.43 0.05
N ASN A 296 2.74 1.88 0.99
CA ASN A 296 2.72 3.26 1.47
C ASN A 296 3.08 4.29 0.40
N GLN A 297 3.70 3.90 -0.70
CA GLN A 297 4.01 4.77 -1.83
C GLN A 297 2.81 4.96 -2.78
N ARG A 298 1.72 4.21 -2.58
CA ARG A 298 0.57 4.17 -3.48
C ARG A 298 -0.58 5.02 -2.93
N LYS A 299 -1.40 5.55 -3.85
CA LYS A 299 -2.72 6.08 -3.55
C LYS A 299 -3.72 4.94 -3.66
N ILE A 300 -4.38 4.63 -2.56
CA ILE A 300 -5.43 3.61 -2.47
C ILE A 300 -6.57 4.26 -1.70
N ASP A 301 -7.72 4.43 -2.36
CA ASP A 301 -8.91 5.07 -1.76
C ASP A 301 -9.81 4.02 -1.08
N LEU A 302 -9.70 2.75 -1.49
CA LEU A 302 -10.33 1.60 -0.84
C LEU A 302 -9.42 0.38 -0.96
N PHE A 303 -9.08 -0.23 0.17
CA PHE A 303 -8.20 -1.39 0.30
C PHE A 303 -9.00 -2.54 0.91
N ILE A 304 -9.28 -3.57 0.12
CA ILE A 304 -10.02 -4.75 0.56
C ILE A 304 -9.07 -5.73 1.27
N THR A 305 -9.52 -6.28 2.39
CA THR A 305 -8.85 -7.34 3.16
C THR A 305 -9.77 -8.54 3.28
N GLY A 306 -9.16 -9.72 3.33
CA GLY A 306 -9.84 -11.00 3.35
C GLY A 306 -10.09 -11.54 4.76
N MET A 307 -9.19 -11.26 5.71
CA MET A 307 -9.22 -11.82 7.07
C MET A 307 -9.07 -10.73 8.13
N GLN A 308 -9.55 -10.99 9.35
CA GLN A 308 -9.45 -10.05 10.48
C GLN A 308 -7.99 -9.71 10.82
N ASP A 309 -7.11 -10.72 10.94
CA ASP A 309 -5.68 -10.50 11.22
C ASP A 309 -5.00 -9.64 10.14
N GLU A 310 -5.37 -9.83 8.87
CA GLU A 310 -4.89 -9.01 7.77
C GLU A 310 -5.38 -7.56 7.90
N TYR A 311 -6.68 -7.38 8.17
CA TYR A 311 -7.28 -6.07 8.41
C TYR A 311 -6.56 -5.34 9.56
N ASP A 312 -6.37 -6.01 10.70
CA ASP A 312 -5.73 -5.42 11.88
C ASP A 312 -4.25 -5.10 11.62
N SER A 313 -3.54 -5.95 10.88
CA SER A 313 -2.13 -5.71 10.52
C SER A 313 -1.92 -4.49 9.62
N ILE A 314 -2.95 -4.04 8.89
CA ILE A 314 -2.87 -2.91 7.96
C ILE A 314 -3.56 -1.67 8.54
N ALA A 315 -4.79 -1.80 9.03
CA ALA A 315 -5.64 -0.71 9.50
C ALA A 315 -5.40 -0.36 10.98
N GLY A 316 -5.01 -1.34 11.79
CA GLY A 316 -4.80 -1.18 13.24
C GLY A 316 -3.62 -0.28 13.57
N ASP A 317 -3.40 -0.01 14.85
CA ASP A 317 -2.31 0.86 15.31
C ASP A 317 -0.96 0.12 15.40
N PHE A 318 0.11 0.88 15.63
CA PHE A 318 1.45 0.37 15.94
C PHE A 318 2.06 -0.56 14.89
N ASN A 319 1.73 -0.30 13.62
CA ASN A 319 2.36 -0.95 12.47
C ASN A 319 2.90 0.09 11.48
N ARG A 320 3.56 -0.41 10.44
CA ARG A 320 4.27 0.43 9.44
C ARG A 320 3.37 0.91 8.32
N TYR A 321 2.14 0.43 8.20
CA TYR A 321 1.22 0.85 7.15
C TYR A 321 0.65 2.24 7.44
N LYS A 322 0.34 3.01 6.39
CA LYS A 322 -0.26 4.36 6.52
C LYS A 322 -1.79 4.37 6.43
N PHE A 323 -2.41 3.25 6.08
CA PHE A 323 -3.84 3.16 5.78
C PHE A 323 -4.65 3.07 7.06
N THR A 324 -5.74 3.83 7.14
CA THR A 324 -6.61 3.90 8.31
C THR A 324 -7.86 3.03 8.10
N PRO A 325 -8.72 2.84 9.13
CA PRO A 325 -10.01 2.19 8.98
C PRO A 325 -10.95 2.83 7.94
N LYS A 326 -10.70 4.08 7.50
CA LYS A 326 -11.44 4.71 6.41
C LYS A 326 -11.12 4.06 5.06
N GLU A 327 -9.85 3.83 4.75
CA GLU A 327 -9.43 3.24 3.47
C GLU A 327 -9.53 1.72 3.49
N VAL A 328 -9.28 1.05 4.61
CA VAL A 328 -9.24 -0.42 4.68
C VAL A 328 -10.61 -0.98 5.06
N LYS A 329 -11.05 -2.03 4.37
CA LYS A 329 -12.31 -2.74 4.65
C LYS A 329 -12.12 -4.24 4.67
N LEU A 330 -12.68 -4.89 5.69
CA LEU A 330 -12.80 -6.34 5.78
C LEU A 330 -14.11 -6.76 5.12
N THR A 331 -14.03 -7.32 3.92
CA THR A 331 -15.22 -7.78 3.17
C THR A 331 -15.08 -9.22 2.68
N GLY A 332 -13.91 -9.83 2.84
CA GLY A 332 -13.56 -11.00 2.04
C GLY A 332 -13.22 -10.60 0.60
N PHE A 333 -12.72 -11.58 -0.16
CA PHE A 333 -12.33 -11.38 -1.56
C PHE A 333 -13.45 -11.79 -2.53
N PRO A 334 -13.75 -11.00 -3.58
CA PRO A 334 -14.79 -11.33 -4.56
C PRO A 334 -14.70 -12.73 -5.19
N ARG A 335 -13.48 -13.28 -5.36
CA ARG A 335 -13.30 -14.64 -5.89
C ARG A 335 -13.80 -15.73 -4.94
N TRP A 336 -13.92 -15.45 -3.64
CA TRP A 336 -14.44 -16.40 -2.66
C TRP A 336 -15.93 -16.71 -2.84
N ASP A 337 -16.71 -15.78 -3.39
CA ASP A 337 -18.12 -15.99 -3.73
C ASP A 337 -18.33 -17.17 -4.68
N ALA A 338 -17.32 -17.46 -5.52
CA ALA A 338 -17.34 -18.57 -6.46
C ALA A 338 -16.57 -19.80 -5.98
N LEU A 339 -15.83 -19.71 -4.86
CA LEU A 339 -14.86 -20.74 -4.44
C LEU A 339 -15.51 -22.11 -4.20
N LEU A 340 -16.66 -22.12 -3.53
CA LEU A 340 -17.37 -23.37 -3.20
C LEU A 340 -18.41 -23.75 -4.27
N LYS A 341 -18.58 -22.91 -5.30
CA LYS A 341 -19.57 -23.16 -6.35
C LYS A 341 -19.15 -24.37 -7.18
N ASN A 342 -20.07 -25.31 -7.37
CA ASN A 342 -19.85 -26.56 -8.09
C ASN A 342 -18.75 -27.45 -7.46
N ASN A 343 -18.49 -27.31 -6.16
CA ASN A 343 -17.50 -28.14 -5.48
C ASN A 343 -17.90 -29.62 -5.55
N LYS A 344 -16.95 -30.50 -5.88
CA LYS A 344 -17.13 -31.95 -5.90
C LYS A 344 -16.56 -32.55 -4.62
N ILE A 345 -17.44 -32.91 -3.69
CA ILE A 345 -17.06 -33.65 -2.49
C ILE A 345 -16.53 -35.05 -2.87
N LYS A 346 -15.64 -35.61 -2.03
CA LYS A 346 -15.01 -36.93 -2.24
C LYS A 346 -14.09 -37.03 -3.47
N THR A 347 -13.48 -35.93 -3.89
CA THR A 347 -12.45 -35.93 -4.94
C THR A 347 -11.13 -36.47 -4.39
N LYS A 348 -10.61 -37.56 -4.95
CA LYS A 348 -9.26 -38.07 -4.65
C LYS A 348 -8.24 -37.32 -5.50
N GLN A 349 -7.86 -36.11 -5.07
CA GLN A 349 -6.87 -35.30 -5.77
C GLN A 349 -5.86 -34.70 -4.77
N ILE A 350 -4.59 -34.73 -5.14
CA ILE A 350 -3.50 -34.04 -4.45
C ILE A 350 -3.05 -32.90 -5.35
N LEU A 351 -3.15 -31.67 -4.85
CA LEU A 351 -2.71 -30.45 -5.55
C LEU A 351 -1.39 -29.98 -4.94
N ILE A 352 -0.37 -29.88 -5.78
CA ILE A 352 0.99 -29.48 -5.39
C ILE A 352 1.28 -28.13 -6.06
N MET A 353 1.39 -27.07 -5.25
CA MET A 353 1.53 -25.69 -5.69
C MET A 353 2.70 -25.00 -4.99
N PRO A 354 3.95 -25.30 -5.39
CA PRO A 354 5.11 -24.72 -4.73
C PRO A 354 5.25 -23.23 -5.05
N THR A 355 5.66 -22.45 -4.05
CA THR A 355 6.08 -21.06 -4.24
C THR A 355 7.45 -20.97 -4.93
N TRP A 356 7.84 -19.77 -5.36
CA TRP A 356 9.13 -19.50 -5.99
C TRP A 356 10.11 -18.85 -5.00
N ARG A 357 11.38 -18.76 -5.40
CA ARG A 357 12.41 -18.00 -4.67
C ARG A 357 13.12 -17.05 -5.61
N GLU A 358 13.52 -15.88 -5.11
CA GLU A 358 14.11 -14.88 -5.99
C GLU A 358 15.45 -15.33 -6.58
N TYR A 359 16.28 -16.01 -5.79
CA TYR A 359 17.62 -16.44 -6.21
C TYR A 359 17.62 -17.58 -7.24
N ILE A 360 16.49 -18.26 -7.48
CA ILE A 360 16.41 -19.36 -8.46
C ILE A 360 15.92 -18.92 -9.84
N VAL A 361 15.36 -17.71 -9.97
CA VAL A 361 14.80 -17.19 -11.22
C VAL A 361 15.73 -16.16 -11.86
N GLY A 362 15.68 -16.01 -13.18
CA GLY A 362 16.51 -15.03 -13.87
C GLY A 362 16.04 -13.59 -13.67
N SER A 363 16.83 -12.65 -14.18
CA SER A 363 16.51 -11.21 -14.11
C SER A 363 15.23 -10.86 -14.87
N TYR A 364 14.50 -9.87 -14.36
CA TYR A 364 13.27 -9.40 -15.00
C TYR A 364 13.56 -8.60 -16.28
N SER A 365 13.01 -9.04 -17.41
CA SER A 365 13.09 -8.30 -18.66
C SER A 365 11.91 -7.34 -18.80
N LYS A 366 12.18 -6.03 -18.72
CA LYS A 366 11.16 -4.99 -18.97
C LYS A 366 10.54 -5.10 -20.38
N LYS A 367 11.33 -5.49 -21.38
CA LYS A 367 10.88 -5.66 -22.78
C LYS A 367 9.89 -6.82 -22.94
N LEU A 368 10.18 -7.95 -22.30
CA LEU A 368 9.35 -9.15 -22.40
C LEU A 368 8.23 -9.18 -21.35
N MET A 369 8.30 -8.31 -20.33
CA MET A 369 7.46 -8.32 -19.14
C MET A 369 7.44 -9.70 -18.44
N LYS A 370 8.58 -10.39 -18.45
CA LYS A 370 8.79 -11.67 -17.78
C LYS A 370 10.25 -11.83 -17.35
N ARG A 371 10.49 -12.69 -16.37
CA ARG A 371 11.84 -13.09 -15.99
C ARG A 371 12.48 -13.95 -17.09
N ARG A 372 13.80 -13.82 -17.25
CA ARG A 372 14.60 -14.71 -18.09
C ARG A 372 14.75 -16.06 -17.39
N PHE A 373 14.98 -17.11 -18.16
CA PHE A 373 15.35 -18.40 -17.60
C PHE A 373 16.71 -18.29 -16.89
N ASN A 374 16.84 -18.91 -15.72
CA ASN A 374 18.11 -19.04 -15.02
C ASN A 374 18.77 -20.36 -15.43
N PRO A 375 19.92 -20.36 -16.13
CA PRO A 375 20.56 -21.61 -16.54
C PRO A 375 20.96 -22.50 -15.36
N LYS A 376 21.18 -21.93 -14.16
CA LYS A 376 21.49 -22.67 -12.94
C LYS A 376 20.27 -23.19 -12.18
N PHE A 377 19.06 -23.05 -12.73
CA PHE A 377 17.84 -23.51 -12.06
C PHE A 377 17.90 -25.00 -11.72
N TYR A 378 18.40 -25.83 -12.65
CA TYR A 378 18.50 -27.28 -12.47
C TYR A 378 19.55 -27.70 -11.41
N GLU A 379 20.51 -26.84 -11.10
CA GLU A 379 21.51 -27.06 -10.05
C GLU A 379 21.01 -26.65 -8.66
N SER A 380 19.84 -26.01 -8.59
CA SER A 380 19.31 -25.50 -7.32
C SER A 380 18.79 -26.63 -6.44
N GLU A 381 18.98 -26.49 -5.12
CA GLU A 381 18.33 -27.37 -4.15
C GLU A 381 16.80 -27.37 -4.34
N TYR A 382 16.23 -26.23 -4.76
CA TYR A 382 14.82 -26.13 -5.11
C TYR A 382 14.40 -27.20 -6.12
N PHE A 383 15.09 -27.25 -7.25
CA PHE A 383 14.79 -28.20 -8.32
C PHE A 383 14.96 -29.63 -7.81
N TYR A 384 16.10 -29.93 -7.19
CA TYR A 384 16.39 -31.26 -6.65
C TYR A 384 15.31 -31.77 -5.68
N ARG A 385 14.87 -30.92 -4.74
CA ARG A 385 13.85 -31.31 -3.74
C ARG A 385 12.48 -31.57 -4.37
N TRP A 386 12.03 -30.69 -5.27
CA TRP A 386 10.74 -30.87 -5.94
C TRP A 386 10.76 -32.02 -6.94
N ASP A 387 11.85 -32.18 -7.68
CA ASP A 387 12.06 -33.30 -8.59
C ASP A 387 12.01 -34.63 -7.82
N SER A 388 12.76 -34.75 -6.72
CA SER A 388 12.76 -35.93 -5.86
C SER A 388 11.38 -36.24 -5.27
N PHE A 389 10.65 -35.22 -4.82
CA PHE A 389 9.30 -35.39 -4.29
C PHE A 389 8.31 -35.87 -5.35
N LEU A 390 8.33 -35.24 -6.54
CA LEU A 390 7.43 -35.55 -7.66
C LEU A 390 7.69 -36.95 -8.24
N HIS A 391 8.93 -37.43 -8.17
CA HIS A 391 9.32 -38.79 -8.58
C HIS A 391 9.34 -39.80 -7.42
N SER A 392 8.77 -39.47 -6.27
CA SER A 392 8.78 -40.38 -5.11
C SER A 392 7.86 -41.59 -5.33
N LYS A 393 8.35 -42.78 -4.96
CA LYS A 393 7.56 -44.03 -4.98
C LYS A 393 6.25 -43.89 -4.21
N LYS A 394 6.23 -43.11 -3.13
CA LYS A 394 5.03 -42.87 -2.32
C LYS A 394 3.94 -42.13 -3.11
N LEU A 395 4.31 -41.12 -3.90
CA LEU A 395 3.36 -40.38 -4.71
C LEU A 395 2.80 -41.25 -5.85
N GLN A 396 3.66 -42.10 -6.42
CA GLN A 396 3.26 -43.12 -7.40
C GLN A 396 2.28 -44.13 -6.80
N GLU A 397 2.55 -44.68 -5.61
CA GLU A 397 1.63 -45.59 -4.90
C GLU A 397 0.25 -44.95 -4.65
N LEU A 398 0.21 -43.68 -4.26
CA LEU A 398 -1.04 -42.95 -4.06
C LEU A 398 -1.87 -42.88 -5.34
N HIS A 399 -1.20 -42.67 -6.48
CA HIS A 399 -1.85 -42.67 -7.78
C HIS A 399 -2.34 -44.08 -8.17
N GLU A 400 -1.45 -45.06 -8.19
CA GLU A 400 -1.72 -46.40 -8.75
C GLU A 400 -2.64 -47.24 -7.85
N LYS A 401 -2.38 -47.28 -6.54
CA LYS A 401 -3.11 -48.17 -5.62
C LYS A 401 -4.39 -47.53 -5.10
N TYR A 402 -4.38 -46.22 -4.87
CA TYR A 402 -5.47 -45.53 -4.20
C TYR A 402 -6.29 -44.62 -5.13
N ASN A 403 -5.91 -44.51 -6.40
CA ASN A 403 -6.56 -43.73 -7.45
C ASN A 403 -6.62 -42.23 -7.11
N TYR A 404 -5.54 -41.68 -6.55
CA TYR A 404 -5.39 -40.22 -6.41
C TYR A 404 -4.94 -39.61 -7.73
N LYS A 405 -5.59 -38.52 -8.15
CA LYS A 405 -5.09 -37.64 -9.20
C LYS A 405 -4.05 -36.69 -8.63
N ILE A 406 -2.85 -36.68 -9.20
CA ILE A 406 -1.80 -35.73 -8.81
C ILE A 406 -1.84 -34.55 -9.78
N VAL A 407 -1.97 -33.33 -9.25
CA VAL A 407 -1.96 -32.09 -10.03
C VAL A 407 -0.81 -31.23 -9.57
N PHE A 408 0.13 -30.95 -10.47
CA PHE A 408 1.25 -30.06 -10.22
C PHE A 408 1.01 -28.72 -10.92
N SER A 409 1.03 -27.63 -10.15
CA SER A 409 0.79 -26.27 -10.64
C SER A 409 1.81 -25.32 -10.00
N PRO A 410 3.06 -25.31 -10.48
CA PRO A 410 4.10 -24.46 -9.93
C PRO A 410 3.79 -22.98 -10.13
N HIS A 411 4.36 -22.14 -9.27
CA HIS A 411 4.23 -20.70 -9.40
C HIS A 411 4.66 -20.22 -10.82
N PRO A 412 3.95 -19.27 -11.47
CA PRO A 412 4.26 -18.79 -12.83
C PRO A 412 5.63 -18.13 -13.05
N GLN A 413 6.45 -18.01 -12.00
CA GLN A 413 7.80 -17.44 -12.07
C GLN A 413 8.89 -18.50 -12.15
N ILE A 414 8.55 -19.77 -11.92
CA ILE A 414 9.44 -20.93 -12.05
C ILE A 414 9.60 -21.29 -13.52
#